data_AF-A0A965ZFC1-F1
#
_entry.id   AF-A0A965ZFC1-F1
#
_cell.length_a   1.000
_cell.length_b   1.000
_cell.length_c   1.000
_cell.angle_alpha   90.00
_cell.angle_beta   90.00
_cell.angle_gamma   90.00
#
_symmetry.space_group_name_H-M   'P 1'
#
loop_
_entity.id
_entity.type
_entity.pdbx_description
1 polymer ?
#
loop_
_entity_poly.entity_id
_entity_poly.type
_entity_poly.pdbx_seq_one_letter_code
_entity_poly.pdbx_strand_id
1 'polypeptide(L)'
;MDYFKNLLNLLKTERDEDRRAYQKLTETASVADRRMNGITWYPIAIRGTEPSRGDYISVEVERTTHQDVSHQLRFGASAALFSNFDPKKDRVEGTVTFQGGNRLKITLLTEELPDWARDGKLGIDLLFDDNSYDEMQNALKLGSLLADKPAEGKLIQILTGGKQPSFRSETGFTKPTGLNPSQQRAIEKIIAANDLAVVHGPPGTGKTTTLVQAIKALWGQNSKQILVVAPSNTAVDLLSEKLAGEGMNVLRIGNPARVSDRLTSLTLDSKMADHAMTKEIKKLKKQASEYKNMAHKYKRSFGKAERDQRKALFDEAHRIMRDVDKTEQYIIDDVVAKAQVITATLVGANHYTIRGLKFDTVVIDEAGQALEPACWIPILKSQKVILAGDHCQLPPTIKSAEAARNGLSTTLLEKCADLHPEAVVLLNEQYRMNESIMGFSSKIFYNGELKANDSVAHQLLFKGDAALHFIDTAGAGFDEKLEGTSSTNPEEAAFLLKHLDHLLGELDAHYTADNFPTVAVISPYKEQIRILKEQLPDFPLLLLHQDKITVNTIDSFQGQERDIVYNSMVRSNTDGEIGFLSDIRRMNVAMTRARKKLVVIGDSSTLSKLPFYADFISYAEQLEGYKSAWEFMGD
;
A
#
# COMPACT_ATOMS: atom_id res chain seq x y z
N MET A 1 9.19 -26.12 15.39
CA MET A 1 9.62 -24.88 16.07
C MET A 1 8.39 -24.14 16.58
N ASP A 2 8.30 -23.82 17.89
CA ASP A 2 7.10 -23.19 18.50
C ASP A 2 6.75 -21.81 17.91
N TYR A 3 7.76 -21.12 17.36
CA TYR A 3 7.63 -19.83 16.68
C TYR A 3 6.53 -19.80 15.61
N PHE A 4 6.61 -20.70 14.62
CA PHE A 4 5.64 -20.77 13.52
C PHE A 4 4.26 -21.22 13.98
N LYS A 5 4.19 -22.06 15.02
CA LYS A 5 2.92 -22.51 15.61
C LYS A 5 2.19 -21.33 16.26
N ASN A 6 2.91 -20.46 16.97
CA ASN A 6 2.32 -19.26 17.56
C ASN A 6 1.78 -18.31 16.47
N LEU A 7 2.57 -18.01 15.45
CA LEU A 7 2.14 -17.16 14.33
C LEU A 7 0.92 -17.71 13.59
N LEU A 8 0.84 -19.03 13.39
CA LEU A 8 -0.32 -19.68 12.78
C LEU A 8 -1.59 -19.47 13.61
N ASN A 9 -1.48 -19.55 14.94
CA ASN A 9 -2.61 -19.30 15.84
C ASN A 9 -3.06 -17.82 15.78
N LEU A 10 -2.11 -16.89 15.85
CA LEU A 10 -2.41 -15.45 15.74
C LEU A 10 -3.08 -15.10 14.40
N LEU A 11 -2.54 -15.64 13.30
CA LEU A 11 -3.10 -15.44 11.96
C LEU A 11 -4.50 -16.05 11.83
N LYS A 12 -4.77 -17.17 12.49
CA LYS A 12 -6.10 -17.76 12.54
C LYS A 12 -7.09 -16.86 13.28
N THR A 13 -6.71 -16.36 14.47
CA THR A 13 -7.53 -15.42 15.24
C THR A 13 -7.85 -14.16 14.43
N GLU A 14 -6.85 -13.63 13.72
CA GLU A 14 -7.03 -12.49 12.81
C GLU A 14 -8.01 -12.80 11.67
N ARG A 15 -7.81 -13.93 10.95
CA ARG A 15 -8.71 -14.37 9.86
C ARG A 15 -10.15 -14.53 10.35
N ASP A 16 -10.34 -15.13 11.51
CA ASP A 16 -11.66 -15.40 12.08
C ASP A 16 -12.38 -14.09 12.47
N GLU A 17 -11.65 -13.08 12.95
CA GLU A 17 -12.21 -11.75 13.25
C GLU A 17 -12.55 -10.98 11.98
N ASP A 18 -11.63 -10.92 11.02
CA ASP A 18 -11.84 -10.23 9.73
C ASP A 18 -13.01 -10.84 8.95
N ARG A 19 -13.12 -12.18 8.96
CA ARG A 19 -14.26 -12.89 8.35
C ARG A 19 -15.57 -12.56 9.05
N ARG A 20 -15.60 -12.50 10.40
CA ARG A 20 -16.80 -12.12 11.16
C ARG A 20 -17.22 -10.69 10.88
N ALA A 21 -16.27 -9.75 10.81
CA ALA A 21 -16.53 -8.37 10.45
C ALA A 21 -17.10 -8.24 9.02
N TYR A 22 -16.50 -8.95 8.06
CA TYR A 22 -17.00 -9.03 6.69
C TYR A 22 -18.42 -9.62 6.62
N GLN A 23 -18.69 -10.74 7.29
CA GLN A 23 -20.02 -11.36 7.32
C GLN A 23 -21.08 -10.40 7.88
N LYS A 24 -20.78 -9.74 9.01
CA LYS A 24 -21.67 -8.73 9.60
C LYS A 24 -21.99 -7.62 8.59
N LEU A 25 -20.98 -7.09 7.90
CA LEU A 25 -21.16 -6.04 6.89
C LEU A 25 -21.96 -6.54 5.67
N THR A 26 -21.78 -7.80 5.26
CA THR A 26 -22.43 -8.32 4.04
C THR A 26 -23.86 -8.79 4.28
N GLU A 27 -24.17 -9.31 5.48
CA GLU A 27 -25.49 -9.86 5.84
C GLU A 27 -26.47 -8.80 6.34
N THR A 28 -25.98 -7.77 7.04
CA THR A 28 -26.86 -6.80 7.72
C THR A 28 -26.91 -5.43 7.04
N ALA A 29 -25.88 -5.06 6.27
CA ALA A 29 -25.80 -3.72 5.70
C ALA A 29 -26.51 -3.64 4.35
N SER A 30 -27.15 -2.49 4.08
CA SER A 30 -27.81 -2.25 2.80
C SER A 30 -26.78 -2.13 1.67
N VAL A 31 -27.20 -2.28 0.41
CA VAL A 31 -26.31 -2.03 -0.74
C VAL A 31 -25.71 -0.61 -0.71
N ALA A 32 -26.46 0.37 -0.18
CA ALA A 32 -25.97 1.73 0.00
C ALA A 32 -24.83 1.78 1.04
N ASP A 33 -25.01 1.12 2.19
CA ASP A 33 -23.98 1.06 3.24
C ASP A 33 -22.72 0.34 2.75
N ARG A 34 -22.88 -0.81 2.07
CA ARG A 34 -21.75 -1.56 1.51
C ARG A 34 -20.98 -0.74 0.48
N ARG A 35 -21.68 0.06 -0.33
CA ARG A 35 -21.08 1.00 -1.28
C ARG A 35 -20.34 2.13 -0.57
N MET A 36 -20.91 2.71 0.49
CA MET A 36 -20.24 3.75 1.29
C MET A 36 -18.99 3.23 2.00
N ASN A 37 -19.00 1.95 2.40
CA ASN A 37 -17.84 1.25 2.94
C ASN A 37 -16.84 0.79 1.85
N GLY A 38 -17.13 1.06 0.58
CA GLY A 38 -16.25 0.79 -0.55
C GLY A 38 -16.13 -0.68 -0.94
N ILE A 39 -16.98 -1.58 -0.42
CA ILE A 39 -16.93 -3.01 -0.75
C ILE A 39 -17.89 -3.41 -1.89
N THR A 40 -18.72 -2.48 -2.37
CA THR A 40 -19.69 -2.74 -3.45
C THR A 40 -19.68 -1.65 -4.52
N TRP A 41 -19.64 -2.04 -5.78
CA TRP A 41 -20.03 -1.18 -6.91
C TRP A 41 -21.49 -1.43 -7.26
N TYR A 42 -22.33 -0.39 -7.16
CA TYR A 42 -23.74 -0.48 -7.53
C TYR A 42 -24.35 0.91 -7.80
N PRO A 43 -25.15 1.07 -8.87
CA PRO A 43 -25.33 0.15 -9.99
C PRO A 43 -24.12 0.14 -10.97
N ILE A 44 -23.98 -0.97 -11.70
CA ILE A 44 -23.02 -1.11 -12.81
C ILE A 44 -23.74 -1.46 -14.12
N ALA A 45 -23.06 -1.27 -15.25
CA ALA A 45 -23.48 -1.70 -16.57
C ALA A 45 -22.42 -2.60 -17.21
N ILE A 46 -22.84 -3.68 -17.86
CA ILE A 46 -21.94 -4.53 -18.65
C ILE A 46 -21.64 -3.82 -19.98
N ARG A 47 -20.35 -3.69 -20.32
CA ARG A 47 -19.85 -3.06 -21.55
C ARG A 47 -19.35 -4.06 -22.59
N GLY A 48 -18.93 -5.24 -22.15
CA GLY A 48 -18.46 -6.28 -23.06
C GLY A 48 -18.25 -7.61 -22.35
N THR A 49 -18.15 -8.67 -23.13
CA THR A 49 -17.78 -10.01 -22.65
C THR A 49 -16.78 -10.66 -23.61
N GLU A 50 -15.80 -11.34 -23.06
CA GLU A 50 -14.70 -11.97 -23.79
C GLU A 50 -14.41 -13.36 -23.20
N PRO A 51 -14.15 -14.40 -24.02
CA PRO A 51 -13.69 -15.68 -23.49
C PRO A 51 -12.33 -15.55 -22.79
N SER A 52 -12.19 -16.17 -21.61
CA SER A 52 -10.96 -16.20 -20.82
C SER A 52 -10.32 -17.59 -20.82
N ARG A 53 -9.21 -17.76 -20.08
CA ARG A 53 -8.47 -19.02 -19.96
C ARG A 53 -9.29 -20.04 -19.14
N GLY A 54 -9.36 -21.28 -19.60
CA GLY A 54 -10.02 -22.38 -18.87
C GLY A 54 -11.55 -22.39 -18.94
N ASP A 55 -12.13 -22.07 -20.10
CA ASP A 55 -13.57 -22.01 -20.38
C ASP A 55 -14.37 -20.94 -19.62
N TYR A 56 -13.74 -20.09 -18.81
CA TYR A 56 -14.40 -18.98 -18.09
C TYR A 56 -14.70 -17.76 -18.97
N ILE A 57 -15.73 -16.99 -18.61
CA ILE A 57 -16.07 -15.71 -19.25
C ILE A 57 -15.46 -14.51 -18.50
N SER A 58 -14.86 -13.59 -19.24
CA SER A 58 -14.45 -12.27 -18.74
C SER A 58 -15.52 -11.24 -19.08
N VAL A 59 -15.95 -10.47 -18.10
CA VAL A 59 -17.02 -9.46 -18.21
C VAL A 59 -16.43 -8.09 -17.92
N GLU A 60 -16.52 -7.17 -18.87
CA GLU A 60 -16.20 -5.76 -18.67
C GLU A 60 -17.43 -5.02 -18.17
N VAL A 61 -17.28 -4.33 -17.06
CA VAL A 61 -18.33 -3.54 -16.41
C VAL A 61 -17.88 -2.11 -16.18
N GLU A 62 -18.85 -1.21 -16.09
CA GLU A 62 -18.63 0.20 -15.77
C GLU A 62 -19.61 0.67 -14.68
N ARG A 63 -19.10 1.43 -13.72
CA ARG A 63 -19.91 2.06 -12.69
C ARG A 63 -20.66 3.27 -13.26
N THR A 64 -21.99 3.25 -13.19
CA THR A 64 -22.83 4.27 -13.84
C THR A 64 -23.13 5.47 -12.95
N THR A 65 -23.09 5.33 -11.63
CA THR A 65 -23.28 6.43 -10.66
C THR A 65 -22.37 6.31 -9.44
N HIS A 66 -22.26 7.39 -8.65
CA HIS A 66 -21.41 7.46 -7.45
C HIS A 66 -19.93 7.23 -7.74
N GLN A 67 -19.45 7.76 -8.86
CA GLN A 67 -18.06 7.58 -9.34
C GLN A 67 -17.01 8.18 -8.39
N ASP A 68 -17.45 9.10 -7.54
CA ASP A 68 -16.72 9.77 -6.47
C ASP A 68 -16.49 8.90 -5.22
N VAL A 69 -17.30 7.85 -5.03
CA VAL A 69 -17.19 6.99 -3.84
C VAL A 69 -16.02 6.02 -3.98
N SER A 70 -15.06 6.14 -3.07
CA SER A 70 -13.87 5.27 -2.98
C SER A 70 -14.26 3.80 -2.74
N HIS A 71 -13.45 2.88 -3.26
CA HIS A 71 -13.72 1.44 -3.17
C HIS A 71 -12.45 0.61 -2.98
N GLN A 72 -12.64 -0.65 -2.60
CA GLN A 72 -11.58 -1.61 -2.30
C GLN A 72 -11.41 -2.69 -3.40
N LEU A 73 -12.32 -2.71 -4.39
CA LEU A 73 -12.20 -3.57 -5.57
C LEU A 73 -10.90 -3.26 -6.33
N ARG A 74 -10.04 -4.26 -6.44
CA ARG A 74 -8.70 -4.18 -7.03
C ARG A 74 -8.43 -5.44 -7.85
N PHE A 75 -7.47 -5.39 -8.75
CA PHE A 75 -7.02 -6.57 -9.46
C PHE A 75 -6.66 -7.73 -8.52
N GLY A 76 -7.01 -8.94 -8.91
CA GLY A 76 -6.80 -10.17 -8.15
C GLY A 76 -7.80 -10.36 -7.01
N ALA A 77 -8.63 -9.37 -6.70
CA ALA A 77 -9.65 -9.52 -5.68
C ALA A 77 -10.73 -10.51 -6.13
N SER A 78 -11.07 -11.43 -5.23
CA SER A 78 -12.28 -12.21 -5.35
C SER A 78 -13.48 -11.28 -5.27
N ALA A 79 -14.39 -11.39 -6.21
CA ALA A 79 -15.57 -10.54 -6.31
C ALA A 79 -16.75 -11.35 -6.82
N ALA A 80 -17.96 -10.85 -6.65
CA ALA A 80 -19.15 -11.48 -7.16
C ALA A 80 -20.05 -10.48 -7.88
N LEU A 81 -20.43 -10.82 -9.11
CA LEU A 81 -21.49 -10.15 -9.84
C LEU A 81 -22.83 -10.56 -9.22
N PHE A 82 -23.70 -9.61 -8.93
CA PHE A 82 -25.05 -9.88 -8.42
C PHE A 82 -26.13 -9.03 -9.10
N SER A 83 -27.38 -9.50 -9.09
CA SER A 83 -28.56 -8.71 -9.48
C SER A 83 -29.34 -8.21 -8.27
N ASN A 84 -30.01 -7.07 -8.40
CA ASN A 84 -30.85 -6.51 -7.35
C ASN A 84 -32.19 -7.26 -7.15
N PHE A 85 -32.59 -8.15 -8.06
CA PHE A 85 -33.84 -8.90 -7.96
C PHE A 85 -33.78 -9.96 -6.84
N ASP A 86 -32.80 -10.86 -6.88
CA ASP A 86 -32.47 -11.76 -5.76
C ASP A 86 -30.95 -11.79 -5.52
N PRO A 87 -30.38 -10.81 -4.78
CA PRO A 87 -28.93 -10.69 -4.59
C PRO A 87 -28.25 -11.91 -3.95
N LYS A 88 -29.02 -12.79 -3.30
CA LYS A 88 -28.51 -14.01 -2.65
C LYS A 88 -28.43 -15.19 -3.62
N LYS A 89 -29.32 -15.27 -4.61
CA LYS A 89 -29.33 -16.36 -5.61
C LYS A 89 -28.77 -15.95 -6.97
N ASP A 90 -29.07 -14.74 -7.41
CA ASP A 90 -28.58 -14.16 -8.66
C ASP A 90 -27.19 -13.60 -8.44
N ARG A 91 -26.24 -14.50 -8.16
CA ARG A 91 -24.85 -14.18 -7.83
C ARG A 91 -23.90 -15.16 -8.48
N VAL A 92 -22.83 -14.65 -9.08
CA VAL A 92 -21.73 -15.48 -9.62
C VAL A 92 -20.39 -14.90 -9.18
N GLU A 93 -19.55 -15.76 -8.64
CA GLU A 93 -18.21 -15.42 -8.18
C GLU A 93 -17.21 -15.35 -9.34
N GLY A 94 -16.16 -14.56 -9.15
CA GLY A 94 -15.10 -14.37 -10.09
C GLY A 94 -13.90 -13.67 -9.47
N THR A 95 -12.91 -13.40 -10.30
CA THR A 95 -11.71 -12.66 -9.93
C THR A 95 -11.60 -11.41 -10.77
N VAL A 96 -11.36 -10.27 -10.15
CA VAL A 96 -11.12 -9.01 -10.85
C VAL A 96 -9.82 -9.12 -11.63
N THR A 97 -9.90 -9.06 -12.96
CA THR A 97 -8.75 -9.16 -13.88
C THR A 97 -8.31 -7.81 -14.42
N PHE A 98 -9.06 -6.75 -14.17
CA PHE A 98 -8.64 -5.38 -14.43
C PHE A 98 -9.48 -4.42 -13.59
N GLN A 99 -8.88 -3.35 -13.09
CA GLN A 99 -9.62 -2.23 -12.52
C GLN A 99 -8.89 -0.93 -12.91
N GLY A 100 -9.64 0.01 -13.48
CA GLY A 100 -9.11 1.30 -13.90
C GLY A 100 -10.22 2.34 -13.99
N GLY A 101 -10.10 3.41 -13.19
CA GLY A 101 -11.15 4.42 -13.04
C GLY A 101 -12.50 3.77 -12.71
N ASN A 102 -13.52 4.08 -13.50
CA ASN A 102 -14.88 3.54 -13.36
C ASN A 102 -15.11 2.21 -14.11
N ARG A 103 -14.07 1.61 -14.69
CA ARG A 103 -14.15 0.35 -15.42
C ARG A 103 -13.48 -0.78 -14.67
N LEU A 104 -14.05 -1.96 -14.77
CA LEU A 104 -13.53 -3.17 -14.15
C LEU A 104 -13.78 -4.35 -15.08
N LYS A 105 -12.81 -5.25 -15.22
CA LYS A 105 -13.03 -6.58 -15.82
C LYS A 105 -13.00 -7.64 -14.72
N ILE A 106 -13.97 -8.54 -14.75
CA ILE A 106 -14.05 -9.69 -13.84
C ILE A 106 -14.14 -10.96 -14.66
N THR A 107 -13.25 -11.92 -14.39
CA THR A 107 -13.40 -13.28 -14.92
C THR A 107 -14.29 -14.08 -13.98
N LEU A 108 -15.47 -14.44 -14.45
CA LEU A 108 -16.46 -15.18 -13.68
C LEU A 108 -16.20 -16.68 -13.76
N LEU A 109 -16.47 -17.41 -12.69
CA LEU A 109 -16.35 -18.87 -12.62
C LEU A 109 -17.52 -19.59 -13.31
N THR A 110 -17.87 -19.14 -14.52
CA THR A 110 -18.94 -19.68 -15.39
C THR A 110 -18.52 -19.53 -16.85
N GLU A 111 -19.06 -20.39 -17.72
CA GLU A 111 -18.75 -20.40 -19.16
C GLU A 111 -19.46 -19.29 -19.93
N GLU A 112 -20.68 -18.95 -19.50
CA GLU A 112 -21.52 -17.93 -20.13
C GLU A 112 -22.11 -16.99 -19.08
N LEU A 113 -22.47 -15.78 -19.53
CA LEU A 113 -23.13 -14.79 -18.68
C LEU A 113 -24.52 -15.31 -18.30
N PRO A 114 -24.88 -15.39 -17.00
CA PRO A 114 -26.19 -15.89 -16.59
C PRO A 114 -27.35 -15.08 -17.17
N ASP A 115 -28.49 -15.71 -17.42
CA ASP A 115 -29.67 -15.05 -18.00
C ASP A 115 -30.15 -13.86 -17.16
N TRP A 116 -30.14 -14.01 -15.82
CA TRP A 116 -30.51 -12.93 -14.89
C TRP A 116 -29.63 -11.68 -15.00
N ALA A 117 -28.41 -11.80 -15.57
CA ALA A 117 -27.52 -10.66 -15.75
C ALA A 117 -28.00 -9.69 -16.85
N ARG A 118 -29.11 -10.02 -17.53
CA ARG A 118 -29.76 -9.14 -18.51
C ARG A 118 -30.88 -8.31 -17.92
N ASP A 119 -31.34 -8.65 -16.71
CA ASP A 119 -32.50 -8.06 -16.07
C ASP A 119 -32.12 -7.32 -14.79
N GLY A 120 -32.59 -6.08 -14.67
CA GLY A 120 -32.47 -5.28 -13.45
C GLY A 120 -31.18 -4.49 -13.33
N LYS A 121 -30.87 -4.06 -12.09
CA LYS A 121 -29.65 -3.34 -11.76
C LYS A 121 -28.64 -4.34 -11.20
N LEU A 122 -27.46 -4.33 -11.80
CA LEU A 122 -26.36 -5.20 -11.39
C LEU A 122 -25.43 -4.49 -10.42
N GLY A 123 -24.74 -5.27 -9.60
CA GLY A 123 -23.68 -4.82 -8.72
C GLY A 123 -22.52 -5.80 -8.67
N ILE A 124 -21.39 -5.34 -8.16
CA ILE A 124 -20.24 -6.18 -7.82
C ILE A 124 -19.92 -6.01 -6.36
N ASP A 125 -19.89 -7.12 -5.63
CA ASP A 125 -19.42 -7.17 -4.26
C ASP A 125 -17.99 -7.70 -4.21
N LEU A 126 -17.14 -7.05 -3.41
CA LEU A 126 -15.87 -7.61 -2.98
C LEU A 126 -16.13 -8.81 -2.06
N LEU A 127 -15.46 -9.93 -2.31
CA LEU A 127 -15.48 -11.10 -1.44
C LEU A 127 -14.35 -11.04 -0.41
N PHE A 128 -14.48 -11.85 0.64
CA PHE A 128 -13.43 -12.02 1.64
C PHE A 128 -12.13 -12.56 1.01
N ASP A 129 -10.98 -12.03 1.40
CA ASP A 129 -9.67 -12.39 0.83
C ASP A 129 -9.09 -13.64 1.48
N ASP A 130 -9.68 -14.80 1.21
CA ASP A 130 -9.19 -16.09 1.73
C ASP A 130 -7.77 -16.41 1.21
N ASN A 131 -7.45 -16.02 -0.02
CA ASN A 131 -6.19 -16.36 -0.67
C ASN A 131 -4.97 -15.78 0.08
N SER A 132 -5.02 -14.51 0.49
CA SER A 132 -3.90 -13.91 1.25
C SER A 132 -3.63 -14.65 2.57
N TYR A 133 -4.67 -15.04 3.30
CA TYR A 133 -4.52 -15.84 4.52
C TYR A 133 -3.99 -17.23 4.25
N ASP A 134 -4.44 -17.88 3.18
CA ASP A 134 -3.99 -19.23 2.81
C ASP A 134 -2.52 -19.22 2.40
N GLU A 135 -2.07 -18.22 1.63
CA GLU A 135 -0.66 -18.04 1.27
C GLU A 135 0.22 -17.82 2.50
N MET A 136 -0.20 -16.95 3.43
CA MET A 136 0.50 -16.74 4.70
C MET A 136 0.57 -18.05 5.54
N GLN A 137 -0.53 -18.79 5.66
CA GLN A 137 -0.55 -20.06 6.40
C GLN A 137 0.36 -21.10 5.75
N ASN A 138 0.36 -21.20 4.41
CA ASN A 138 1.22 -22.12 3.68
C ASN A 138 2.70 -21.78 3.87
N ALA A 139 3.06 -20.50 3.85
CA ALA A 139 4.41 -20.05 4.13
C ALA A 139 4.84 -20.41 5.56
N LEU A 140 3.99 -20.18 6.58
CA LEU A 140 4.32 -20.53 7.97
C LEU A 140 4.49 -22.05 8.16
N LYS A 141 3.62 -22.86 7.54
CA LYS A 141 3.75 -24.33 7.56
C LYS A 141 5.05 -24.78 6.90
N LEU A 142 5.38 -24.22 5.74
CA LEU A 142 6.63 -24.51 5.03
C LEU A 142 7.85 -24.09 5.86
N GLY A 143 7.81 -22.90 6.47
CA GLY A 143 8.87 -22.41 7.37
C GLY A 143 9.12 -23.38 8.52
N SER A 144 8.06 -23.89 9.16
CA SER A 144 8.19 -24.90 10.21
C SER A 144 8.82 -26.21 9.74
N LEU A 145 8.62 -26.61 8.47
CA LEU A 145 9.21 -27.83 7.90
C LEU A 145 10.68 -27.63 7.49
N LEU A 146 11.07 -26.40 7.14
CA LEU A 146 12.41 -26.07 6.68
C LEU A 146 13.34 -25.63 7.82
N ALA A 147 12.81 -25.19 8.96
CA ALA A 147 13.57 -24.63 10.08
C ALA A 147 14.72 -25.52 10.58
N ASP A 148 14.53 -26.84 10.56
CA ASP A 148 15.51 -27.82 11.04
C ASP A 148 16.48 -28.30 9.94
N LYS A 149 16.31 -27.85 8.69
CA LYS A 149 17.20 -28.23 7.58
C LYS A 149 18.49 -27.39 7.60
N PRO A 150 19.68 -27.98 7.38
CA PRO A 150 20.95 -27.27 7.53
C PRO A 150 21.13 -26.06 6.61
N ALA A 151 20.71 -26.16 5.34
CA ALA A 151 20.89 -25.10 4.35
C ALA A 151 19.69 -24.14 4.32
N GLU A 152 18.49 -24.67 4.16
CA GLU A 152 17.25 -23.88 4.04
C GLU A 152 16.81 -23.28 5.38
N GLY A 153 17.14 -23.93 6.49
CA GLY A 153 16.81 -23.47 7.84
C GLY A 153 17.76 -22.40 8.39
N LYS A 154 18.91 -22.14 7.75
CA LYS A 154 19.90 -21.15 8.25
C LYS A 154 19.27 -19.76 8.39
N LEU A 155 18.64 -19.26 7.32
CA LEU A 155 18.01 -17.94 7.33
C LEU A 155 16.85 -17.90 8.34
N ILE A 156 16.05 -18.97 8.42
CA ILE A 156 14.96 -19.09 9.39
C ILE A 156 15.49 -18.98 10.83
N GLN A 157 16.55 -19.71 11.15
CA GLN A 157 17.17 -19.69 12.48
C GLN A 157 17.77 -18.32 12.82
N ILE A 158 18.30 -17.59 11.84
CA ILE A 158 18.75 -16.21 12.06
C ILE A 158 17.55 -15.33 12.39
N LEU A 159 16.55 -15.26 11.51
CA LEU A 159 15.38 -14.38 11.69
C LEU A 159 14.53 -14.70 12.93
N THR A 160 14.66 -15.90 13.50
CA THR A 160 13.96 -16.32 14.72
C THR A 160 14.86 -16.29 15.97
N GLY A 161 16.09 -15.79 15.87
CA GLY A 161 17.01 -15.57 16.99
C GLY A 161 17.83 -16.80 17.42
N GLY A 162 17.75 -17.91 16.69
CA GLY A 162 18.54 -19.12 16.94
C GLY A 162 19.99 -19.07 16.46
N LYS A 163 20.34 -18.14 15.55
CA LYS A 163 21.70 -17.93 15.01
C LYS A 163 21.97 -16.45 14.77
N GLN A 164 23.24 -16.08 14.72
CA GLN A 164 23.65 -14.71 14.35
C GLN A 164 23.90 -14.59 12.85
N PRO A 165 23.57 -13.44 12.21
CA PRO A 165 23.93 -13.16 10.83
C PRO A 165 25.45 -13.01 10.67
N SER A 166 25.93 -13.28 9.46
CA SER A 166 27.35 -13.17 9.13
C SER A 166 27.62 -12.10 8.07
N PHE A 167 28.80 -11.48 8.12
CA PHE A 167 29.23 -10.42 7.22
C PHE A 167 30.59 -10.73 6.60
N ARG A 168 30.77 -10.35 5.34
CA ARG A 168 32.05 -10.45 4.61
C ARG A 168 32.97 -9.29 4.97
N SER A 169 34.26 -9.58 5.11
CA SER A 169 35.29 -8.58 5.41
C SER A 169 35.61 -7.68 4.22
N GLU A 170 35.54 -8.22 3.00
CA GLU A 170 35.79 -7.49 1.76
C GLU A 170 34.57 -7.60 0.84
N THR A 171 34.08 -6.45 0.38
CA THR A 171 32.90 -6.37 -0.48
C THR A 171 33.25 -6.07 -1.92
N GLY A 172 34.33 -5.33 -2.21
CA GLY A 172 34.80 -5.10 -3.58
C GLY A 172 33.72 -4.54 -4.52
N PHE A 173 33.03 -3.48 -4.12
CA PHE A 173 32.06 -2.77 -4.98
C PHE A 173 32.42 -1.29 -5.16
N THR A 174 32.04 -0.75 -6.31
CA THR A 174 32.14 0.69 -6.56
C THR A 174 31.07 1.42 -5.77
N LYS A 175 31.50 2.28 -4.83
CA LYS A 175 30.57 3.08 -4.02
C LYS A 175 29.79 4.06 -4.93
N PRO A 176 28.46 4.10 -4.84
CA PRO A 176 27.67 5.10 -5.55
C PRO A 176 28.04 6.53 -5.11
N THR A 177 28.13 7.44 -6.05
CA THR A 177 28.36 8.88 -5.79
C THR A 177 27.06 9.59 -5.42
N GLY A 178 27.14 10.69 -4.67
CA GLY A 178 25.98 11.54 -4.37
C GLY A 178 25.08 11.05 -3.23
N LEU A 179 25.49 10.00 -2.50
CA LEU A 179 24.83 9.53 -1.29
C LEU A 179 25.54 10.04 -0.04
N ASN A 180 24.77 10.32 1.01
CA ASN A 180 25.34 10.73 2.30
C ASN A 180 26.01 9.56 3.05
N PRO A 181 26.81 9.82 4.10
CA PRO A 181 27.54 8.77 4.81
C PRO A 181 26.65 7.67 5.41
N SER A 182 25.44 7.99 5.88
CA SER A 182 24.52 6.97 6.45
C SER A 182 23.99 6.03 5.37
N GLN A 183 23.65 6.56 4.19
CA GLN A 183 23.20 5.79 3.04
C GLN A 183 24.32 4.92 2.47
N GLN A 184 25.56 5.43 2.40
CA GLN A 184 26.73 4.65 1.99
C GLN A 184 26.98 3.48 2.95
N ARG A 185 26.96 3.72 4.27
CA ARG A 185 27.08 2.65 5.28
C ARG A 185 25.99 1.59 5.15
N ALA A 186 24.76 2.00 4.85
CA ALA A 186 23.66 1.05 4.62
C ALA A 186 23.92 0.15 3.41
N ILE A 187 24.40 0.71 2.29
CA ILE A 187 24.77 -0.06 1.10
C ILE A 187 25.94 -1.01 1.39
N GLU A 188 26.98 -0.54 2.08
CA GLU A 188 28.11 -1.37 2.48
C GLU A 188 27.67 -2.55 3.36
N LYS A 189 26.82 -2.29 4.36
CA LYS A 189 26.26 -3.33 5.23
C LYS A 189 25.42 -4.33 4.45
N ILE A 190 24.55 -3.85 3.56
CA ILE A 190 23.75 -4.69 2.68
C ILE A 190 24.66 -5.61 1.87
N ILE A 191 25.72 -5.10 1.26
CA ILE A 191 26.61 -5.89 0.42
C ILE A 191 27.43 -6.89 1.24
N ALA A 192 27.91 -6.48 2.41
CA ALA A 192 28.68 -7.33 3.31
C ALA A 192 27.85 -8.47 3.91
N ALA A 193 26.56 -8.27 4.15
CA ALA A 193 25.69 -9.28 4.75
C ALA A 193 25.59 -10.54 3.88
N ASN A 194 25.79 -11.72 4.48
CA ASN A 194 25.51 -12.99 3.82
C ASN A 194 24.03 -13.40 3.97
N ASP A 195 23.39 -13.00 5.06
CA ASP A 195 22.09 -13.54 5.49
C ASP A 195 21.04 -12.45 5.71
N LEU A 196 21.33 -11.45 6.55
CA LEU A 196 20.40 -10.40 6.96
C LEU A 196 21.08 -9.03 6.95
N ALA A 197 20.41 -8.04 6.39
CA ALA A 197 20.69 -6.62 6.62
C ALA A 197 19.38 -5.87 6.87
N VAL A 198 19.42 -4.88 7.76
CA VAL A 198 18.26 -4.05 8.11
C VAL A 198 18.60 -2.58 7.87
N VAL A 199 17.78 -1.91 7.05
CA VAL A 199 17.86 -0.46 6.85
C VAL A 199 16.70 0.20 7.57
N HIS A 200 17.00 0.84 8.69
CA HIS A 200 16.03 1.67 9.40
C HIS A 200 16.02 3.04 8.73
N GLY A 201 14.94 3.35 8.02
CA GLY A 201 14.79 4.57 7.22
C GLY A 201 13.67 5.47 7.74
N PRO A 202 13.94 6.36 8.71
CA PRO A 202 13.04 7.41 9.18
C PRO A 202 12.48 8.32 8.08
N PRO A 203 11.44 9.12 8.34
CA PRO A 203 10.82 10.01 7.35
C PRO A 203 11.83 10.95 6.67
N GLY A 204 11.77 11.04 5.34
CA GLY A 204 12.59 11.98 4.56
C GLY A 204 14.07 11.58 4.40
N THR A 205 14.51 10.41 4.88
CA THR A 205 15.94 10.00 4.86
C THR A 205 16.43 9.38 3.54
N GLY A 206 15.54 9.24 2.55
CA GLY A 206 15.89 8.65 1.26
C GLY A 206 16.06 7.13 1.29
N LYS A 207 15.30 6.42 2.14
CA LYS A 207 15.25 4.94 2.20
C LYS A 207 15.14 4.28 0.83
N THR A 208 14.14 4.68 0.03
CA THR A 208 13.93 4.11 -1.30
C THR A 208 15.10 4.39 -2.25
N THR A 209 15.69 5.59 -2.20
CA THR A 209 16.89 5.92 -2.98
C THR A 209 18.08 5.03 -2.58
N THR A 210 18.26 4.81 -1.27
CA THR A 210 19.30 3.93 -0.73
C THR A 210 19.11 2.49 -1.19
N LEU A 211 17.89 1.96 -1.12
CA LEU A 211 17.57 0.61 -1.58
C LEU A 211 17.82 0.42 -3.08
N VAL A 212 17.40 1.39 -3.90
CA VAL A 212 17.61 1.34 -5.37
C VAL A 212 19.11 1.24 -5.70
N GLN A 213 19.94 2.05 -5.05
CA GLN A 213 21.39 2.01 -5.24
C GLN A 213 22.01 0.72 -4.68
N ALA A 214 21.51 0.21 -3.54
CA ALA A 214 21.94 -1.07 -2.99
C ALA A 214 21.61 -2.24 -3.92
N ILE A 215 20.40 -2.29 -4.50
CA ILE A 215 19.95 -3.33 -5.43
C ILE A 215 20.82 -3.31 -6.70
N LYS A 216 21.09 -2.12 -7.25
CA LYS A 216 21.99 -1.96 -8.40
C LYS A 216 23.39 -2.46 -8.11
N ALA A 217 23.94 -2.12 -6.95
CA ALA A 217 25.27 -2.58 -6.53
C ALA A 217 25.31 -4.11 -6.31
N LEU A 218 24.29 -4.69 -5.65
CA LEU A 218 24.17 -6.15 -5.45
C LEU A 218 24.10 -6.91 -6.76
N TRP A 219 23.27 -6.43 -7.70
CA TRP A 219 23.17 -7.05 -9.02
C TRP A 219 24.49 -6.93 -9.79
N GLY A 220 25.18 -5.79 -9.71
CA GLY A 220 26.48 -5.58 -10.34
C GLY A 220 27.58 -6.52 -9.86
N GLN A 221 27.50 -7.05 -8.64
CA GLN A 221 28.50 -8.00 -8.12
C GLN A 221 28.31 -9.44 -8.60
N ASN A 222 27.06 -9.92 -8.59
CA ASN A 222 26.78 -11.35 -8.74
C ASN A 222 25.99 -11.67 -10.02
N SER A 223 25.41 -10.65 -10.67
CA SER A 223 24.49 -10.77 -11.81
C SER A 223 23.31 -11.72 -11.57
N LYS A 224 22.95 -11.93 -10.30
CA LYS A 224 21.85 -12.80 -9.90
C LYS A 224 20.56 -12.02 -9.76
N GLN A 225 19.44 -12.65 -10.13
CA GLN A 225 18.13 -12.02 -10.10
C GLN A 225 17.70 -11.70 -8.65
N ILE A 226 17.16 -10.51 -8.45
CA ILE A 226 16.73 -10.01 -7.13
C ILE A 226 15.21 -9.90 -7.10
N LEU A 227 14.59 -10.42 -6.04
CA LEU A 227 13.17 -10.22 -5.77
C LEU A 227 12.98 -9.04 -4.81
N VAL A 228 12.25 -8.02 -5.24
CA VAL A 228 11.95 -6.82 -4.47
C VAL A 228 10.46 -6.79 -4.17
N VAL A 229 10.09 -6.69 -2.91
CA VAL A 229 8.71 -6.78 -2.47
C VAL A 229 8.35 -5.70 -1.46
N ALA A 230 7.07 -5.39 -1.37
CA ALA A 230 6.51 -4.48 -0.37
C ALA A 230 5.07 -4.90 -0.03
N PRO A 231 4.52 -4.50 1.13
CA PRO A 231 3.14 -4.83 1.51
C PRO A 231 2.09 -4.15 0.62
N SER A 232 2.37 -2.99 0.02
CA SER A 232 1.41 -2.23 -0.79
C SER A 232 1.84 -2.09 -2.26
N ASN A 233 0.86 -2.11 -3.18
CA ASN A 233 1.14 -1.90 -4.61
C ASN A 233 1.83 -0.56 -4.88
N THR A 234 1.46 0.51 -4.15
CA THR A 234 2.07 1.83 -4.32
C THR A 234 3.57 1.83 -4.00
N ALA A 235 3.99 1.11 -2.96
CA ALA A 235 5.41 0.97 -2.62
C ALA A 235 6.17 0.16 -3.68
N VAL A 236 5.56 -0.93 -4.18
CA VAL A 236 6.13 -1.74 -5.27
C VAL A 236 6.30 -0.91 -6.54
N ASP A 237 5.28 -0.13 -6.90
CA ASP A 237 5.29 0.71 -8.10
C ASP A 237 6.40 1.77 -8.03
N LEU A 238 6.55 2.45 -6.89
CA LEU A 238 7.61 3.44 -6.68
C LEU A 238 9.01 2.83 -6.86
N LEU A 239 9.25 1.64 -6.29
CA LEU A 239 10.51 0.93 -6.47
C LEU A 239 10.73 0.50 -7.92
N SER A 240 9.67 0.02 -8.59
CA SER A 240 9.72 -0.41 -9.99
C SER A 240 10.14 0.73 -10.90
N GLU A 241 9.54 1.92 -10.76
CA GLU A 241 9.89 3.11 -11.53
C GLU A 241 11.32 3.58 -11.27
N LYS A 242 11.74 3.64 -10.00
CA LYS A 242 13.09 4.11 -9.64
C LYS A 242 14.17 3.15 -10.12
N LEU A 243 13.96 1.83 -9.98
CA LEU A 243 14.89 0.81 -10.50
C LEU A 243 14.98 0.87 -12.02
N ALA A 244 13.85 1.00 -12.72
CA ALA A 244 13.85 1.19 -14.17
C ALA A 244 14.53 2.52 -14.57
N GLY A 245 14.43 3.57 -13.74
CA GLY A 245 15.13 4.84 -13.92
C GLY A 245 16.64 4.75 -13.82
N GLU A 246 17.14 3.79 -13.06
CA GLU A 246 18.57 3.48 -12.99
C GLU A 246 19.07 2.60 -14.15
N GLY A 247 18.20 2.29 -15.12
CA GLY A 247 18.51 1.46 -16.29
C GLY A 247 18.40 -0.04 -16.06
N MET A 248 17.84 -0.49 -14.94
CA MET A 248 17.67 -1.92 -14.64
C MET A 248 16.50 -2.53 -15.45
N ASN A 249 16.65 -3.77 -15.89
CA ASN A 249 15.54 -4.53 -16.49
C ASN A 249 14.61 -5.06 -15.41
N VAL A 250 13.54 -4.30 -15.13
CA VAL A 250 12.55 -4.60 -14.08
C VAL A 250 11.34 -5.33 -14.66
N LEU A 251 10.86 -6.38 -14.00
CA LEU A 251 9.57 -7.03 -14.27
C LEU A 251 8.62 -6.84 -13.09
N ARG A 252 7.52 -6.12 -13.31
CA ARG A 252 6.45 -5.90 -12.32
C ARG A 252 5.39 -7.00 -12.42
N ILE A 253 5.27 -7.78 -11.34
CA ILE A 253 4.27 -8.86 -11.21
C ILE A 253 3.07 -8.35 -10.46
N GLY A 254 1.87 -8.56 -11.01
CA GLY A 254 0.62 -7.99 -10.52
C GLY A 254 0.34 -6.64 -11.15
N ASN A 255 -0.81 -6.06 -10.81
CA ASN A 255 -1.26 -4.83 -11.44
C ASN A 255 -0.78 -3.59 -10.66
N PRO A 256 -0.27 -2.56 -11.36
CA PRO A 256 0.06 -1.28 -10.75
C PRO A 256 -1.17 -0.65 -10.09
N ALA A 257 -0.96 0.03 -8.96
CA ALA A 257 -1.96 0.91 -8.35
C ALA A 257 -2.08 2.23 -9.11
N ARG A 258 -1.00 2.67 -9.77
CA ARG A 258 -0.96 3.89 -10.58
C ARG A 258 -0.93 3.55 -12.06
N VAL A 259 -1.75 4.24 -12.83
CA VAL A 259 -1.77 4.14 -14.30
C VAL A 259 -0.77 5.14 -14.86
N SER A 260 0.52 4.79 -14.85
CA SER A 260 1.54 5.49 -15.63
C SER A 260 1.98 4.61 -16.80
N ASP A 261 2.24 5.20 -17.97
CA ASP A 261 2.71 4.45 -19.15
C ASP A 261 4.01 3.71 -18.84
N ARG A 262 4.88 4.36 -18.05
CA ARG A 262 6.12 3.78 -17.56
C ARG A 262 5.88 2.54 -16.73
N LEU A 263 5.02 2.59 -15.70
CA LEU A 263 4.71 1.41 -14.88
C LEU A 263 4.08 0.30 -15.70
N THR A 264 3.16 0.65 -16.60
CA THR A 264 2.46 -0.30 -17.46
C THR A 264 3.47 -1.07 -18.32
N SER A 265 4.48 -0.38 -18.89
CA SER A 265 5.54 -1.01 -19.69
C SER A 265 6.41 -2.00 -18.90
N LEU A 266 6.43 -1.93 -17.57
CA LEU A 266 7.18 -2.86 -16.71
C LEU A 266 6.39 -4.12 -16.38
N THR A 267 5.07 -4.14 -16.61
CA THR A 267 4.20 -5.27 -16.26
C THR A 267 4.47 -6.49 -17.14
N LEU A 268 4.17 -7.68 -16.60
CA LEU A 268 4.25 -8.92 -17.38
C LEU A 268 3.45 -8.83 -18.68
N ASP A 269 2.20 -8.37 -18.61
CA ASP A 269 1.31 -8.31 -19.77
C ASP A 269 1.85 -7.41 -20.87
N SER A 270 2.39 -6.23 -20.52
CA SER A 270 3.01 -5.33 -21.50
C SER A 270 4.28 -5.92 -22.11
N LYS A 271 5.13 -6.54 -21.30
CA LYS A 271 6.36 -7.18 -21.80
C LYS A 271 6.06 -8.39 -22.69
N MET A 272 5.01 -9.13 -22.38
CA MET A 272 4.50 -10.18 -23.26
C MET A 272 3.95 -9.57 -24.56
N ALA A 273 3.19 -8.47 -24.48
CA ALA A 273 2.63 -7.81 -25.67
C ALA A 273 3.72 -7.34 -26.65
N ASP A 274 4.86 -6.88 -26.13
CA ASP A 274 6.02 -6.41 -26.90
C ASP A 274 6.94 -7.54 -27.39
N HIS A 275 6.73 -8.78 -26.94
CA HIS A 275 7.57 -9.91 -27.32
C HIS A 275 7.41 -10.29 -28.81
N ALA A 276 8.52 -10.67 -29.46
CA ALA A 276 8.55 -10.95 -30.89
C ALA A 276 7.55 -12.04 -31.34
N MET A 277 7.33 -13.05 -30.51
CA MET A 277 6.42 -14.18 -30.78
C MET A 277 4.94 -13.85 -30.56
N THR A 278 4.60 -12.67 -30.06
CA THR A 278 3.19 -12.30 -29.81
C THR A 278 2.38 -12.15 -31.08
N LYS A 279 3.01 -11.78 -32.19
CA LYS A 279 2.37 -11.77 -33.52
C LYS A 279 1.90 -13.17 -33.93
N GLU A 280 2.68 -14.20 -33.60
CA GLU A 280 2.34 -15.60 -33.87
C GLU A 280 1.17 -16.06 -33.01
N ILE A 281 1.16 -15.73 -31.72
CA ILE A 281 0.02 -16.00 -30.83
C ILE A 281 -1.27 -15.38 -31.38
N LYS A 282 -1.23 -14.11 -31.79
CA LYS A 282 -2.41 -13.43 -32.37
C LYS A 282 -2.92 -14.15 -33.63
N LYS A 283 -2.02 -14.65 -34.47
CA LYS A 283 -2.36 -15.43 -35.68
C LYS A 283 -2.99 -16.77 -35.31
N LEU A 284 -2.41 -17.52 -34.37
CA LEU A 284 -2.93 -18.80 -33.90
C LEU A 284 -4.30 -18.65 -33.23
N LYS A 285 -4.48 -17.65 -32.35
CA LYS A 285 -5.79 -17.35 -31.72
C LYS A 285 -6.86 -17.05 -32.76
N LYS A 286 -6.53 -16.29 -33.82
CA LYS A 286 -7.46 -16.02 -34.93
C LYS A 286 -7.85 -17.32 -35.66
N GLN A 287 -6.88 -18.17 -35.99
CA GLN A 287 -7.13 -19.47 -36.62
C GLN A 287 -8.01 -20.37 -35.76
N ALA A 288 -7.73 -20.50 -34.46
CA ALA A 288 -8.55 -21.26 -33.53
C ALA A 288 -10.00 -20.75 -33.48
N SER A 289 -10.19 -19.43 -33.47
CA SER A 289 -11.52 -18.82 -33.52
C SER A 289 -12.26 -19.11 -34.83
N GLU A 290 -11.57 -19.16 -35.97
CA GLU A 290 -12.15 -19.52 -37.27
C GLU A 290 -12.66 -20.97 -37.26
N TYR A 291 -11.85 -21.92 -36.75
CA TYR A 291 -12.27 -23.32 -36.56
C TYR A 291 -13.47 -23.45 -35.63
N LYS A 292 -13.49 -22.71 -34.51
CA LYS A 292 -14.62 -22.68 -33.57
C LYS A 292 -15.89 -22.14 -34.24
N ASN A 293 -15.77 -21.05 -35.00
CA ASN A 293 -16.89 -20.46 -35.74
C ASN A 293 -17.44 -21.40 -36.82
N MET A 294 -16.57 -22.12 -37.53
CA MET A 294 -16.98 -23.16 -38.48
C MET A 294 -17.73 -24.28 -37.76
N ALA A 295 -17.22 -24.77 -36.63
CA ALA A 295 -17.87 -25.83 -35.85
C ALA A 295 -19.27 -25.44 -35.35
N HIS A 296 -19.49 -24.16 -35.02
CA HIS A 296 -20.79 -23.65 -34.58
C HIS A 296 -21.84 -23.50 -35.70
N LYS A 297 -21.43 -23.39 -36.97
CA LYS A 297 -22.36 -23.30 -38.12
C LYS A 297 -23.14 -24.59 -38.38
N TYR A 298 -22.63 -25.75 -37.94
CA TYR A 298 -23.25 -27.07 -38.13
C TYR A 298 -24.40 -27.38 -37.15
N LYS A 299 -24.95 -26.39 -36.42
CA LYS A 299 -25.98 -26.59 -35.38
C LYS A 299 -27.36 -27.09 -35.86
N ARG A 300 -27.63 -27.25 -37.16
CA ARG A 300 -29.02 -27.44 -37.68
C ARG A 300 -29.34 -28.74 -38.42
N SER A 301 -28.39 -29.66 -38.63
CA SER A 301 -28.65 -30.98 -39.26
C SER A 301 -27.97 -32.09 -38.46
N PHE A 302 -28.69 -33.19 -38.19
CA PHE A 302 -28.29 -34.26 -37.25
C PHE A 302 -27.84 -35.54 -37.99
N GLY A 303 -26.83 -35.44 -38.87
CA GLY A 303 -26.14 -36.61 -39.43
C GLY A 303 -24.92 -37.07 -38.61
N LYS A 304 -24.57 -38.38 -38.64
CA LYS A 304 -23.35 -38.93 -37.99
C LYS A 304 -22.07 -38.28 -38.54
N ALA A 305 -21.99 -38.12 -39.86
CA ALA A 305 -20.84 -37.50 -40.54
C ALA A 305 -20.64 -36.02 -40.14
N GLU A 306 -21.73 -35.26 -39.98
CA GLU A 306 -21.67 -33.85 -39.57
C GLU A 306 -21.22 -33.72 -38.11
N ARG A 307 -21.60 -34.66 -37.24
CA ARG A 307 -21.11 -34.73 -35.86
C ARG A 307 -19.61 -35.02 -35.80
N ASP A 308 -19.13 -35.95 -36.61
CA ASP A 308 -17.71 -36.31 -36.67
C ASP A 308 -16.86 -35.14 -37.22
N GLN A 309 -17.35 -34.44 -38.24
CA GLN A 309 -16.69 -33.26 -38.79
C GLN A 309 -16.68 -32.09 -37.79
N ARG A 310 -17.78 -31.86 -37.08
CA ARG A 310 -17.84 -30.86 -36.00
C ARG A 310 -16.83 -31.19 -34.89
N LYS A 311 -16.74 -32.45 -34.49
CA LYS A 311 -15.76 -32.90 -33.49
C LYS A 311 -14.33 -32.63 -33.95
N ALA A 312 -14.00 -32.98 -35.19
CA ALA A 312 -12.68 -32.73 -35.76
C ALA A 312 -12.30 -31.23 -35.78
N LEU A 313 -13.24 -30.33 -36.11
CA LEU A 313 -13.01 -28.88 -36.08
C LEU A 313 -12.75 -28.37 -34.65
N PHE A 314 -13.48 -28.90 -33.65
CA PHE A 314 -13.18 -28.58 -32.26
C PHE A 314 -11.83 -29.14 -31.84
N ASP A 315 -11.52 -30.40 -32.16
CA ASP A 315 -10.25 -31.02 -31.81
C ASP A 315 -9.05 -30.23 -32.37
N GLU A 316 -9.19 -29.70 -33.60
CA GLU A 316 -8.22 -28.82 -34.22
C GLU A 316 -8.10 -27.47 -33.50
N ALA A 317 -9.22 -26.81 -33.17
CA ALA A 317 -9.21 -25.58 -32.39
C ALA A 317 -8.53 -25.77 -31.02
N HIS A 318 -8.81 -26.88 -30.33
CA HIS A 318 -8.17 -27.21 -29.05
C HIS A 318 -6.67 -27.49 -29.21
N ARG A 319 -6.25 -28.12 -30.31
CA ARG A 319 -4.83 -28.32 -30.61
C ARG A 319 -4.11 -26.99 -30.76
N ILE A 320 -4.66 -26.08 -31.56
CA ILE A 320 -4.09 -24.74 -31.76
C ILE A 320 -4.03 -23.98 -30.43
N MET A 321 -5.07 -24.07 -29.60
CA MET A 321 -5.07 -23.44 -28.27
C MET A 321 -3.99 -24.01 -27.35
N ARG A 322 -3.71 -25.33 -27.39
CA ARG A 322 -2.58 -25.91 -26.64
C ARG A 322 -1.23 -25.37 -27.10
N ASP A 323 -1.05 -25.12 -28.39
CA ASP A 323 0.18 -24.56 -28.93
C ASP A 323 0.31 -23.06 -28.58
N VAL A 324 -0.81 -22.33 -28.53
CA VAL A 324 -0.88 -20.97 -27.97
C VAL A 324 -0.44 -20.98 -26.50
N ASP A 325 -0.99 -21.86 -25.66
CA ASP A 325 -0.64 -21.95 -24.24
C ASP A 325 0.86 -22.22 -24.03
N LYS A 326 1.45 -23.14 -24.82
CA LYS A 326 2.89 -23.43 -24.78
C LYS A 326 3.73 -22.22 -25.17
N THR A 327 3.31 -21.53 -26.23
CA THR A 327 4.02 -20.34 -26.71
C THR A 327 3.94 -19.21 -25.69
N GLU A 328 2.76 -18.98 -25.09
CA GLU A 328 2.58 -18.01 -24.01
C GLU A 328 3.48 -18.34 -22.81
N GLN A 329 3.56 -19.62 -22.41
CA GLN A 329 4.45 -20.04 -21.32
C GLN A 329 5.93 -19.78 -21.67
N TYR A 330 6.36 -20.08 -22.89
CA TYR A 330 7.72 -19.76 -23.34
C TYR A 330 8.03 -18.27 -23.27
N ILE A 331 7.08 -17.40 -23.69
CA ILE A 331 7.26 -15.95 -23.59
C ILE A 331 7.38 -15.51 -22.13
N ILE A 332 6.54 -16.04 -21.24
CA ILE A 332 6.61 -15.75 -19.80
C ILE A 332 8.00 -16.12 -19.27
N ASP A 333 8.47 -17.33 -19.57
CA ASP A 333 9.76 -17.84 -19.09
C ASP A 333 10.92 -16.99 -19.62
N ASP A 334 10.89 -16.58 -20.88
CA ASP A 334 11.90 -15.69 -21.50
C ASP A 334 11.90 -14.29 -20.86
N VAL A 335 10.73 -13.69 -20.66
CA VAL A 335 10.57 -12.37 -20.02
C VAL A 335 11.07 -12.41 -18.57
N VAL A 336 10.71 -13.46 -17.82
CA VAL A 336 11.13 -13.67 -16.44
C VAL A 336 12.64 -13.91 -16.36
N ALA A 337 13.21 -14.73 -17.24
CA ALA A 337 14.64 -15.02 -17.24
C ALA A 337 15.51 -13.80 -17.57
N LYS A 338 15.02 -12.90 -18.43
CA LYS A 338 15.73 -11.66 -18.79
C LYS A 338 15.67 -10.58 -17.72
N ALA A 339 14.73 -10.65 -16.79
CA ALA A 339 14.58 -9.64 -15.75
C ALA A 339 15.74 -9.69 -14.75
N GLN A 340 16.36 -8.53 -14.50
CA GLN A 340 17.39 -8.39 -13.46
C GLN A 340 16.75 -8.28 -12.08
N VAL A 341 15.60 -7.59 -12.01
CA VAL A 341 14.84 -7.39 -10.80
C VAL A 341 13.38 -7.74 -11.06
N ILE A 342 12.80 -8.56 -10.20
CA ILE A 342 11.36 -8.84 -10.18
C ILE A 342 10.76 -8.09 -9.00
N THR A 343 9.72 -7.30 -9.26
CA THR A 343 9.01 -6.54 -8.23
C THR A 343 7.59 -7.07 -8.04
N ALA A 344 7.16 -7.34 -6.80
CA ALA A 344 5.83 -7.84 -6.50
C ALA A 344 5.35 -7.39 -5.11
N THR A 345 4.07 -7.57 -4.77
CA THR A 345 3.65 -7.49 -3.36
C THR A 345 4.13 -8.74 -2.59
N LEU A 346 4.08 -8.72 -1.25
CA LEU A 346 4.44 -9.88 -0.42
C LEU A 346 3.69 -11.16 -0.86
N VAL A 347 2.38 -11.08 -1.01
CA VAL A 347 1.55 -12.21 -1.51
C VAL A 347 1.79 -12.44 -3.01
N GLY A 348 1.96 -11.36 -3.79
CA GLY A 348 2.26 -11.43 -5.22
C GLY A 348 3.58 -12.15 -5.54
N ALA A 349 4.49 -12.29 -4.57
CA ALA A 349 5.69 -13.11 -4.70
C ALA A 349 5.37 -14.60 -4.97
N ASN A 350 4.15 -15.05 -4.68
CA ASN A 350 3.68 -16.40 -5.01
C ASN A 350 2.79 -16.49 -6.26
N HIS A 351 2.78 -15.45 -7.10
CA HIS A 351 2.12 -15.49 -8.40
C HIS A 351 2.64 -16.67 -9.26
N TYR A 352 1.76 -17.33 -10.01
CA TYR A 352 2.05 -18.59 -10.69
C TYR A 352 3.26 -18.55 -11.63
N THR A 353 3.58 -17.38 -12.19
CA THR A 353 4.73 -17.18 -13.08
C THR A 353 6.08 -17.17 -12.38
N ILE A 354 6.11 -16.82 -11.09
CA ILE A 354 7.36 -16.70 -10.32
C ILE A 354 7.37 -17.61 -9.08
N ARG A 355 6.28 -18.35 -8.81
CA ARG A 355 6.13 -19.11 -7.56
C ARG A 355 7.23 -20.14 -7.32
N GLY A 356 7.71 -20.77 -8.39
CA GLY A 356 8.73 -21.82 -8.36
C GLY A 356 10.17 -21.31 -8.43
N LEU A 357 10.38 -20.00 -8.56
CA LEU A 357 11.71 -19.41 -8.64
C LEU A 357 12.37 -19.31 -7.26
N LYS A 358 13.70 -19.40 -7.25
CA LYS A 358 14.54 -19.09 -6.09
C LYS A 358 15.37 -17.86 -6.41
N PHE A 359 15.61 -17.05 -5.39
CA PHE A 359 16.36 -15.81 -5.48
C PHE A 359 17.52 -15.86 -4.51
N ASP A 360 18.66 -15.26 -4.85
CA ASP A 360 19.75 -15.15 -3.87
C ASP A 360 19.42 -14.13 -2.79
N THR A 361 18.76 -13.04 -3.19
CA THR A 361 18.40 -11.95 -2.29
C THR A 361 16.96 -11.53 -2.49
N VAL A 362 16.24 -11.42 -1.37
CA VAL A 362 14.94 -10.77 -1.28
C VAL A 362 15.10 -9.43 -0.57
N VAL A 363 14.55 -8.38 -1.15
CA VAL A 363 14.45 -7.05 -0.51
C VAL A 363 13.00 -6.79 -0.15
N ILE A 364 12.73 -6.49 1.11
CA ILE A 364 11.40 -6.12 1.60
C ILE A 364 11.44 -4.65 2.01
N ASP A 365 10.80 -3.77 1.23
CA ASP A 365 10.58 -2.37 1.62
C ASP A 365 9.25 -2.22 2.37
N GLU A 366 9.14 -1.17 3.16
CA GLU A 366 8.04 -0.91 4.10
C GLU A 366 7.74 -2.11 5.03
N ALA A 367 8.80 -2.82 5.45
CA ALA A 367 8.68 -4.00 6.31
C ALA A 367 8.06 -3.70 7.69
N GLY A 368 8.11 -2.45 8.15
CA GLY A 368 7.44 -1.98 9.37
C GLY A 368 5.91 -1.91 9.28
N GLN A 369 5.35 -2.05 8.07
CA GLN A 369 3.90 -2.10 7.81
C GLN A 369 3.42 -3.50 7.44
N ALA A 370 4.32 -4.48 7.40
CA ALA A 370 4.01 -5.83 6.95
C ALA A 370 3.65 -6.74 8.12
N LEU A 371 2.58 -7.51 7.96
CA LEU A 371 2.33 -8.67 8.82
C LEU A 371 3.48 -9.66 8.63
N GLU A 372 4.08 -10.08 9.73
CA GLU A 372 5.19 -11.04 9.68
C GLU A 372 4.83 -12.31 8.87
N PRO A 373 3.65 -12.94 9.03
CA PRO A 373 3.28 -14.10 8.20
C PRO A 373 3.40 -13.86 6.69
N ALA A 374 3.14 -12.64 6.21
CA ALA A 374 3.27 -12.29 4.80
C ALA A 374 4.73 -12.15 4.37
N CYS A 375 5.63 -11.69 5.26
CA CYS A 375 7.07 -11.60 4.98
C CYS A 375 7.70 -12.98 4.70
N TRP A 376 7.19 -14.05 5.34
CA TRP A 376 7.71 -15.40 5.13
C TRP A 376 7.48 -15.94 3.70
N ILE A 377 6.46 -15.44 2.98
CA ILE A 377 6.15 -15.87 1.60
C ILE A 377 7.35 -15.68 0.66
N PRO A 378 7.93 -14.47 0.52
CA PRO A 378 9.12 -14.25 -0.29
C PRO A 378 10.41 -14.73 0.39
N ILE A 379 10.55 -14.63 1.72
CA ILE A 379 11.79 -15.00 2.44
C ILE A 379 12.19 -16.45 2.17
N LEU A 380 11.22 -17.36 2.20
CA LEU A 380 11.46 -18.81 1.99
C LEU A 380 11.93 -19.16 0.57
N LYS A 381 11.97 -18.19 -0.35
CA LYS A 381 12.52 -18.33 -1.71
C LYS A 381 13.97 -17.90 -1.80
N SER A 382 14.59 -17.49 -0.69
CA SER A 382 15.91 -16.85 -0.69
C SER A 382 16.87 -17.32 0.39
N GLN A 383 18.15 -16.99 0.20
CA GLN A 383 19.21 -17.24 1.17
C GLN A 383 19.58 -15.99 1.98
N LYS A 384 19.29 -14.81 1.42
CA LYS A 384 19.56 -13.51 2.03
C LYS A 384 18.32 -12.63 1.98
N VAL A 385 18.02 -11.94 3.08
CA VAL A 385 16.96 -10.94 3.15
C VAL A 385 17.51 -9.57 3.53
N ILE A 386 16.99 -8.53 2.89
CA ILE A 386 17.20 -7.14 3.25
C ILE A 386 15.85 -6.58 3.68
N LEU A 387 15.74 -6.20 4.94
CA LEU A 387 14.53 -5.58 5.47
C LEU A 387 14.74 -4.07 5.52
N ALA A 388 13.80 -3.30 4.98
CA ALA A 388 13.85 -1.86 5.04
C ALA A 388 12.49 -1.30 5.43
N GLY A 389 12.50 -0.30 6.28
CA GLY A 389 11.28 0.29 6.79
C GLY A 389 11.55 1.18 7.99
N ASP A 390 10.48 1.56 8.66
CA ASP A 390 10.54 2.31 9.90
C ASP A 390 9.50 1.77 10.86
N HIS A 391 9.96 1.15 11.94
CA HIS A 391 9.10 0.58 12.96
C HIS A 391 8.56 1.63 13.96
N CYS A 392 9.04 2.86 13.89
CA CYS A 392 8.51 3.99 14.64
C CYS A 392 7.33 4.69 13.94
N GLN A 393 6.96 4.22 12.73
CA GLN A 393 5.77 4.66 11.97
C GLN A 393 4.62 3.65 12.11
N LEU A 394 3.58 3.74 11.27
CA LEU A 394 2.37 2.91 11.38
C LEU A 394 2.70 1.40 11.33
N PRO A 395 2.21 0.61 12.31
CA PRO A 395 2.27 -0.85 12.25
C PRO A 395 1.31 -1.40 11.18
N PRO A 396 1.36 -2.71 10.88
CA PRO A 396 0.34 -3.35 10.06
C PRO A 396 -1.07 -3.17 10.65
N THR A 397 -2.06 -2.99 9.77
CA THR A 397 -3.48 -2.96 10.17
C THR A 397 -3.93 -4.36 10.58
N ILE A 398 -4.35 -4.51 11.83
CA ILE A 398 -4.85 -5.77 12.42
C ILE A 398 -6.29 -5.56 12.88
N LYS A 399 -7.19 -6.45 12.50
CA LYS A 399 -8.62 -6.40 12.83
C LYS A 399 -8.89 -6.93 14.23
N SER A 400 -8.18 -7.98 14.64
CA SER A 400 -8.31 -8.60 15.95
C SER A 400 -7.44 -7.89 16.99
N ALA A 401 -8.09 -7.17 17.90
CA ALA A 401 -7.43 -6.61 19.09
C ALA A 401 -6.76 -7.70 19.94
N GLU A 402 -7.30 -8.92 19.96
CA GLU A 402 -6.69 -10.07 20.63
C GLU A 402 -5.38 -10.48 19.94
N ALA A 403 -5.39 -10.69 18.63
CA ALA A 403 -4.19 -11.08 17.90
C ALA A 403 -3.10 -9.99 17.98
N ALA A 404 -3.50 -8.71 17.90
CA ALA A 404 -2.60 -7.57 18.08
C ALA A 404 -1.91 -7.60 19.45
N ARG A 405 -2.68 -7.72 20.54
CA ARG A 405 -2.12 -7.78 21.92
C ARG A 405 -1.20 -8.99 22.13
N ASN A 406 -1.48 -10.11 21.47
CA ASN A 406 -0.67 -11.32 21.56
C ASN A 406 0.55 -11.33 20.61
N GLY A 407 0.88 -10.18 20.00
CA GLY A 407 2.15 -9.97 19.30
C GLY A 407 2.08 -10.02 17.78
N LEU A 408 0.89 -10.05 17.16
CA LEU A 408 0.77 -9.95 15.70
C LEU A 408 1.12 -8.55 15.18
N SER A 409 1.03 -7.52 16.03
CA SER A 409 1.42 -6.13 15.70
C SER A 409 2.93 -5.94 15.65
N THR A 410 3.70 -6.80 16.32
CA THR A 410 5.16 -6.74 16.30
C THR A 410 5.68 -7.29 14.97
N THR A 411 6.30 -6.42 14.18
CA THR A 411 6.73 -6.78 12.82
C THR A 411 8.02 -7.60 12.82
N LEU A 412 8.29 -8.30 11.72
CA LEU A 412 9.57 -8.98 11.54
C LEU A 412 10.75 -8.00 11.54
N LEU A 413 10.54 -6.77 11.05
CA LEU A 413 11.54 -5.70 11.08
C LEU A 413 11.93 -5.34 12.51
N GLU A 414 10.94 -5.13 13.39
CA GLU A 414 11.16 -4.86 14.82
C GLU A 414 11.93 -6.01 15.48
N LYS A 415 11.46 -7.24 15.31
CA LYS A 415 12.11 -8.42 15.90
C LYS A 415 13.56 -8.55 15.44
N CYS A 416 13.84 -8.36 14.15
CA CYS A 416 15.19 -8.45 13.63
C CYS A 416 16.08 -7.30 14.10
N ALA A 417 15.52 -6.10 14.26
CA ALA A 417 16.26 -4.96 14.80
C ALA A 417 16.68 -5.18 16.26
N ASP A 418 15.79 -5.77 17.07
CA ASP A 418 16.06 -6.10 18.46
C ASP A 418 17.03 -7.29 18.60
N LEU A 419 16.85 -8.34 17.80
CA LEU A 419 17.67 -9.56 17.85
C LEU A 419 19.08 -9.37 17.29
N HIS A 420 19.23 -8.53 16.26
CA HIS A 420 20.45 -8.37 15.48
C HIS A 420 20.80 -6.89 15.26
N PRO A 421 21.08 -6.12 16.32
CA PRO A 421 21.44 -4.70 16.20
C PRO A 421 22.66 -4.48 15.29
N GLU A 422 23.58 -5.44 15.20
CA GLU A 422 24.75 -5.39 14.31
C GLU A 422 24.41 -5.44 12.80
N ALA A 423 23.20 -5.89 12.46
CA ALA A 423 22.67 -5.92 11.10
C ALA A 423 21.92 -4.63 10.73
N VAL A 424 21.64 -3.75 11.70
CA VAL A 424 20.85 -2.53 11.53
C VAL A 424 21.73 -1.34 11.14
N VAL A 425 21.27 -0.55 10.17
CA VAL A 425 21.82 0.77 9.86
C VAL A 425 20.70 1.79 9.86
N LEU A 426 20.82 2.81 10.72
CA LEU A 426 19.94 3.97 10.73
C LEU A 426 20.38 4.98 9.67
N LEU A 427 19.45 5.37 8.80
CA LEU A 427 19.60 6.56 7.95
C LEU A 427 19.26 7.78 8.79
N ASN A 428 20.24 8.65 9.04
CA ASN A 428 20.13 9.69 10.08
C ASN A 428 20.13 11.13 9.53
N GLU A 429 20.14 11.30 8.22
CA GLU A 429 20.02 12.62 7.58
C GLU A 429 18.75 12.67 6.72
N GLN A 430 17.89 13.65 6.97
CA GLN A 430 16.59 13.81 6.33
C GLN A 430 16.52 15.07 5.45
N TYR A 431 15.75 14.96 4.35
CA TYR A 431 15.65 15.96 3.28
C TYR A 431 14.23 16.51 3.09
N ARG A 432 13.40 16.45 4.13
CA ARG A 432 11.98 16.84 4.09
C ARG A 432 11.68 18.04 4.97
N MET A 433 11.96 17.91 6.27
CA MET A 433 11.41 18.75 7.32
C MET A 433 12.39 19.86 7.69
N ASN A 434 11.86 21.03 8.01
CA ASN A 434 12.53 22.00 8.86
C ASN A 434 13.01 21.35 10.17
N GLU A 435 14.14 21.80 10.72
CA GLU A 435 14.75 21.25 11.94
C GLU A 435 13.83 21.31 13.15
N SER A 436 13.03 22.38 13.29
CA SER A 436 12.07 22.56 14.38
C SER A 436 10.94 21.55 14.33
N ILE A 437 10.47 21.19 13.13
CA ILE A 437 9.46 20.14 12.92
C ILE A 437 10.06 18.76 13.21
N MET A 438 11.28 18.52 12.72
CA MET A 438 11.99 17.26 12.90
C MET A 438 12.34 16.99 14.37
N GLY A 439 12.75 18.01 15.12
CA GLY A 439 13.44 17.88 16.40
C GLY A 439 12.67 17.06 17.44
N PHE A 440 11.36 17.27 17.57
CA PHE A 440 10.55 16.49 18.49
C PHE A 440 10.49 15.01 18.11
N SER A 441 10.20 14.71 16.85
CA SER A 441 10.16 13.33 16.33
C SER A 441 11.51 12.64 16.49
N SER A 442 12.62 13.35 16.18
CA SER A 442 14.00 12.87 16.38
C SER A 442 14.24 12.45 17.82
N LYS A 443 13.91 13.32 18.78
CA LYS A 443 14.13 13.09 20.21
C LYS A 443 13.33 11.89 20.74
N ILE A 444 12.05 11.80 20.39
CA ILE A 444 11.14 10.78 20.96
C ILE A 444 11.32 9.41 20.31
N PHE A 445 11.45 9.35 18.98
CA PHE A 445 11.40 8.09 18.23
C PHE A 445 12.76 7.59 17.77
N TYR A 446 13.77 8.46 17.69
CA TYR A 446 15.04 8.16 17.04
C TYR A 446 16.25 8.60 17.87
N ASN A 447 16.10 8.65 19.20
CA ASN A 447 17.17 8.98 20.16
C ASN A 447 17.92 10.31 19.89
N GLY A 448 17.29 11.25 19.19
CA GLY A 448 17.92 12.51 18.79
C GLY A 448 18.95 12.37 17.66
N GLU A 449 19.01 11.23 16.97
CA GLU A 449 20.03 10.97 15.94
C GLU A 449 19.72 11.61 14.58
N LEU A 450 18.46 12.02 14.32
CA LEU A 450 18.11 12.62 13.03
C LEU A 450 18.67 14.03 12.89
N LYS A 451 19.19 14.31 11.70
CA LYS A 451 19.73 15.60 11.28
C LYS A 451 18.98 16.09 10.06
N ALA A 452 18.58 17.36 10.07
CA ALA A 452 18.05 18.01 8.89
C ALA A 452 19.21 18.36 7.95
N ASN A 453 19.11 17.97 6.68
CA ASN A 453 20.06 18.43 5.69
C ASN A 453 19.95 19.95 5.51
N ASP A 454 21.06 20.63 5.24
CA ASP A 454 21.13 22.09 5.06
C ASP A 454 20.09 22.63 4.05
N SER A 455 19.75 21.83 3.04
CA SER A 455 18.73 22.21 2.05
C SER A 455 17.34 22.42 2.64
N VAL A 456 17.00 21.80 3.77
CA VAL A 456 15.68 21.85 4.40
C VAL A 456 15.68 22.42 5.83
N ALA A 457 16.81 22.38 6.52
CA ALA A 457 16.93 22.66 7.96
C ALA A 457 16.24 23.97 8.38
N HIS A 458 16.40 25.05 7.60
CA HIS A 458 15.86 26.38 7.91
C HIS A 458 14.80 26.84 6.91
N GLN A 459 14.16 25.92 6.17
CA GLN A 459 13.07 26.29 5.25
C GLN A 459 11.85 26.78 6.02
N LEU A 460 11.32 27.95 5.63
CA LEU A 460 10.10 28.57 6.15
C LEU A 460 9.15 28.91 5.00
N LEU A 461 7.89 29.23 5.28
CA LEU A 461 6.97 29.73 4.26
C LEU A 461 7.35 31.14 3.81
N PHE A 462 7.72 32.01 4.75
CA PHE A 462 8.21 33.35 4.45
C PHE A 462 9.12 33.81 5.59
N LYS A 463 9.82 34.92 5.38
CA LYS A 463 10.76 35.46 6.36
C LYS A 463 9.99 35.93 7.60
N GLY A 464 10.36 35.41 8.78
CA GLY A 464 9.71 35.74 10.05
C GLY A 464 8.57 34.80 10.43
N ASP A 465 8.25 33.81 9.59
CA ASP A 465 7.32 32.74 9.94
C ASP A 465 7.93 31.75 10.94
N ALA A 466 7.09 31.02 11.66
CA ALA A 466 7.47 29.89 12.50
C ALA A 466 7.08 28.55 11.86
N ALA A 467 8.03 27.61 11.84
CA ALA A 467 7.85 26.30 11.22
C ALA A 467 6.88 25.38 11.98
N LEU A 468 6.66 25.61 13.28
CA LEU A 468 5.82 24.78 14.14
C LEU A 468 4.89 25.65 14.97
N HIS A 469 3.59 25.43 14.86
CA HIS A 469 2.59 25.97 15.78
C HIS A 469 1.82 24.85 16.48
N PHE A 470 1.62 25.01 17.79
CA PHE A 470 0.56 24.33 18.54
C PHE A 470 -0.46 25.39 18.95
N ILE A 471 -1.68 25.29 18.43
CA ILE A 471 -2.77 26.21 18.75
C ILE A 471 -3.69 25.51 19.76
N ASP A 472 -3.64 25.99 20.99
CA ASP A 472 -4.41 25.45 22.10
C ASP A 472 -5.86 25.92 22.07
N THR A 473 -6.79 24.97 22.09
CA THR A 473 -8.23 25.21 22.16
C THR A 473 -8.80 25.05 23.58
N ALA A 474 -7.95 24.77 24.59
CA ALA A 474 -8.37 24.64 25.98
C ALA A 474 -9.12 25.89 26.46
N GLY A 475 -10.33 25.68 26.98
CA GLY A 475 -11.20 26.75 27.47
C GLY A 475 -11.90 27.56 26.37
N ALA A 476 -11.71 27.28 25.08
CA ALA A 476 -12.39 27.96 23.97
C ALA A 476 -13.84 27.48 23.74
N GLY A 477 -14.29 26.46 24.46
CA GLY A 477 -15.62 25.85 24.30
C GLY A 477 -15.74 24.95 23.05
N PHE A 478 -14.62 24.47 22.52
CA PHE A 478 -14.58 23.57 21.37
C PHE A 478 -14.77 22.12 21.86
N ASP A 479 -15.99 21.78 22.22
CA ASP A 479 -16.33 20.49 22.80
C ASP A 479 -16.47 19.40 21.74
N GLU A 480 -15.94 18.21 22.03
CA GLU A 480 -16.12 17.08 21.13
C GLU A 480 -17.56 16.55 21.14
N LYS A 481 -17.99 16.02 20.00
CA LYS A 481 -19.29 15.39 19.79
C LYS A 481 -19.09 13.95 19.33
N LEU A 482 -19.95 13.06 19.81
CA LEU A 482 -19.92 11.64 19.45
C LEU A 482 -20.94 11.39 18.32
N GLU A 483 -20.44 11.12 17.11
CA GLU A 483 -21.25 10.72 15.96
C GLU A 483 -21.10 9.21 15.72
N GLY A 484 -22.08 8.43 16.21
CA GLY A 484 -22.08 6.98 16.08
C GLY A 484 -20.96 6.32 16.89
N THR A 485 -19.87 5.92 16.21
CA THR A 485 -18.68 5.30 16.84
C THR A 485 -17.41 6.14 16.68
N SER A 486 -17.52 7.35 16.13
CA SER A 486 -16.41 8.28 15.92
C SER A 486 -16.64 9.58 16.67
N SER A 487 -15.54 10.29 16.95
CA SER A 487 -15.56 11.62 17.54
C SER A 487 -15.42 12.69 16.45
N THR A 488 -16.06 13.83 16.67
CA THR A 488 -15.98 15.04 15.85
C THR A 488 -15.83 16.26 16.74
N ASN A 489 -15.30 17.35 16.20
CA ASN A 489 -15.22 18.64 16.86
C ASN A 489 -15.50 19.72 15.80
N PRO A 490 -16.78 20.07 15.58
CA PRO A 490 -17.18 21.03 14.54
C PRO A 490 -16.56 22.42 14.72
N GLU A 491 -16.43 22.86 15.96
CA GLU A 491 -15.87 24.15 16.34
C GLU A 491 -14.36 24.20 16.04
N GLU A 492 -13.61 23.15 16.37
CA GLU A 492 -12.20 22.99 15.98
C GLU A 492 -12.04 22.94 14.44
N ALA A 493 -12.95 22.26 13.73
CA ALA A 493 -12.93 22.20 12.27
C ALA A 493 -13.11 23.58 11.62
N ALA A 494 -14.12 24.33 12.06
CA ALA A 494 -14.38 25.67 11.56
C ALA A 494 -13.22 26.63 11.87
N PHE A 495 -12.67 26.55 13.08
CA PHE A 495 -11.50 27.34 13.48
C PHE A 495 -10.27 27.01 12.62
N LEU A 496 -9.98 25.73 12.41
CA LEU A 496 -8.87 25.28 11.58
C LEU A 496 -8.96 25.85 10.17
N LEU A 497 -10.15 25.76 9.55
CA LEU A 497 -10.37 26.26 8.20
C LEU A 497 -10.27 27.79 8.14
N LYS A 498 -10.81 28.52 9.14
CA LYS A 498 -10.64 29.99 9.24
C LYS A 498 -9.16 30.38 9.35
N HIS A 499 -8.40 29.71 10.20
CA HIS A 499 -6.98 29.97 10.37
C HIS A 499 -6.18 29.63 9.09
N LEU A 500 -6.51 28.53 8.42
CA LEU A 500 -5.88 28.18 7.15
C LEU A 500 -6.21 29.20 6.05
N ASP A 501 -7.46 29.65 5.95
CA ASP A 501 -7.89 30.67 4.97
C ASP A 501 -7.10 31.97 5.15
N HIS A 502 -6.94 32.43 6.39
CA HIS A 502 -6.10 33.59 6.71
C HIS A 502 -4.64 33.39 6.29
N LEU A 503 -4.05 32.24 6.62
CA LEU A 503 -2.69 31.91 6.20
C LEU A 503 -2.55 31.91 4.67
N LEU A 504 -3.52 31.38 3.92
CA LEU A 504 -3.47 31.43 2.46
C LEU A 504 -3.47 32.88 1.94
N GLY A 505 -4.21 33.77 2.57
CA GLY A 505 -4.22 35.20 2.24
C GLY A 505 -2.86 35.87 2.46
N GLU A 506 -2.13 35.49 3.51
CA GLU A 506 -0.74 35.94 3.70
C GLU A 506 0.20 35.37 2.62
N LEU A 507 0.00 34.10 2.23
CA LEU A 507 0.82 33.45 1.22
C LEU A 507 0.66 34.04 -0.18
N ASP A 508 -0.50 34.58 -0.52
CA ASP A 508 -0.72 35.26 -1.80
C ASP A 508 0.21 36.48 -2.00
N ALA A 509 0.73 37.07 -0.91
CA ALA A 509 1.74 38.14 -0.99
C ALA A 509 3.17 37.63 -1.28
N HIS A 510 3.42 36.34 -1.08
CA HIS A 510 4.76 35.73 -1.15
C HIS A 510 4.91 34.74 -2.29
N TYR A 511 3.81 34.21 -2.82
CA TYR A 511 3.79 33.12 -3.80
C TYR A 511 2.94 33.48 -5.01
N THR A 512 3.30 32.89 -6.15
CA THR A 512 2.47 32.88 -7.37
C THR A 512 1.69 31.58 -7.44
N ALA A 513 0.68 31.51 -8.30
CA ALA A 513 -0.11 30.29 -8.50
C ALA A 513 0.76 29.06 -8.89
N ASP A 514 1.87 29.28 -9.61
CA ASP A 514 2.77 28.21 -10.07
C ASP A 514 3.65 27.63 -8.95
N ASN A 515 4.00 28.42 -7.94
CA ASN A 515 4.87 28.00 -6.85
C ASN A 515 4.16 27.96 -5.48
N PHE A 516 2.83 28.05 -5.49
CA PHE A 516 2.02 28.08 -4.27
C PHE A 516 2.23 26.81 -3.42
N PRO A 517 2.44 26.94 -2.10
CA PRO A 517 2.69 25.80 -1.22
C PRO A 517 1.54 24.79 -1.22
N THR A 518 1.88 23.51 -1.22
CA THR A 518 0.89 22.43 -1.11
C THR A 518 0.46 22.24 0.35
N VAL A 519 -0.82 21.96 0.58
CA VAL A 519 -1.43 21.88 1.92
C VAL A 519 -2.06 20.51 2.16
N ALA A 520 -1.89 19.97 3.37
CA ALA A 520 -2.73 18.89 3.88
C ALA A 520 -3.42 19.28 5.18
N VAL A 521 -4.69 18.91 5.28
CA VAL A 521 -5.46 18.90 6.53
C VAL A 521 -5.68 17.45 6.92
N ILE A 522 -5.19 17.08 8.09
CA ILE A 522 -5.15 15.70 8.57
C ILE A 522 -5.87 15.62 9.91
N SER A 523 -6.64 14.55 10.09
CA SER A 523 -7.27 14.20 11.36
C SER A 523 -7.25 12.68 11.57
N PRO A 524 -7.16 12.18 12.81
CA PRO A 524 -7.28 10.75 13.08
C PRO A 524 -8.70 10.19 12.82
N TYR A 525 -9.73 11.04 12.84
CA TYR A 525 -11.13 10.62 12.83
C TYR A 525 -11.80 10.83 11.48
N LYS A 526 -12.42 9.78 10.92
CA LYS A 526 -13.06 9.83 9.59
C LYS A 526 -14.23 10.80 9.54
N GLU A 527 -15.05 10.87 10.58
CA GLU A 527 -16.19 11.81 10.62
C GLU A 527 -15.71 13.26 10.73
N GLN A 528 -14.59 13.53 11.41
CA GLN A 528 -13.97 14.86 11.38
C GLN A 528 -13.52 15.24 9.96
N ILE A 529 -12.93 14.30 9.22
CA ILE A 529 -12.57 14.52 7.81
C ILE A 529 -13.81 14.81 6.96
N ARG A 530 -14.96 14.20 7.26
CA ARG A 530 -16.23 14.50 6.56
C ARG A 530 -16.63 15.95 6.78
N ILE A 531 -16.67 16.40 8.04
CA ILE A 531 -17.02 17.79 8.40
C ILE A 531 -16.05 18.79 7.77
N LEU A 532 -14.74 18.52 7.85
CA LEU A 532 -13.72 19.38 7.24
C LEU A 532 -13.92 19.51 5.72
N LYS A 533 -14.31 18.44 5.02
CA LYS A 533 -14.60 18.47 3.59
C LYS A 533 -15.90 19.20 3.26
N GLU A 534 -16.92 19.04 4.11
CA GLU A 534 -18.22 19.71 3.95
C GLU A 534 -18.11 21.23 4.14
N GLN A 535 -17.29 21.68 5.10
CA GLN A 535 -17.11 23.10 5.43
C GLN A 535 -16.05 23.81 4.58
N LEU A 536 -15.09 23.09 3.98
CA LEU A 536 -14.01 23.70 3.18
C LEU A 536 -14.51 24.67 2.10
N PRO A 537 -15.59 24.39 1.34
CA PRO A 537 -16.11 25.31 0.32
C PRO A 537 -16.67 26.63 0.87
N ASP A 538 -16.94 26.73 2.18
CA ASP A 538 -17.47 27.95 2.81
C ASP A 538 -16.40 29.05 2.94
N PHE A 539 -15.13 28.72 2.71
CA PHE A 539 -13.98 29.62 2.83
C PHE A 539 -13.44 30.00 1.43
N PRO A 540 -13.52 31.29 1.02
CA PRO A 540 -13.22 31.70 -0.35
C PRO A 540 -11.79 31.40 -0.83
N LEU A 541 -10.77 31.58 0.00
CA LEU A 541 -9.38 31.34 -0.41
C LEU A 541 -9.07 29.84 -0.44
N LEU A 542 -9.69 29.05 0.43
CA LEU A 542 -9.60 27.59 0.37
C LEU A 542 -10.22 27.03 -0.91
N LEU A 543 -11.37 27.59 -1.33
CA LEU A 543 -12.02 27.20 -2.58
C LEU A 543 -11.18 27.61 -3.79
N LEU A 544 -10.54 28.78 -3.76
CA LEU A 544 -9.65 29.25 -4.83
C LEU A 544 -8.43 28.33 -5.03
N HIS A 545 -7.84 27.84 -3.94
CA HIS A 545 -6.65 26.98 -3.94
C HIS A 545 -6.98 25.50 -3.70
N GLN A 546 -8.21 25.06 -4.00
CA GLN A 546 -8.68 23.72 -3.68
C GLN A 546 -7.81 22.61 -4.30
N ASP A 547 -7.19 22.85 -5.46
CA ASP A 547 -6.28 21.91 -6.13
C ASP A 547 -4.97 21.68 -5.34
N LYS A 548 -4.60 22.60 -4.46
CA LYS A 548 -3.41 22.51 -3.59
C LYS A 548 -3.71 21.88 -2.23
N ILE A 549 -4.99 21.76 -1.85
CA ILE A 549 -5.42 21.32 -0.52
C ILE A 549 -5.88 19.86 -0.57
N THR A 550 -5.34 19.04 0.34
CA THR A 550 -5.79 17.66 0.52
C THR A 550 -6.29 17.43 1.94
N VAL A 551 -7.54 16.98 2.10
CA VAL A 551 -8.14 16.66 3.41
C VAL A 551 -8.31 15.14 3.55
N ASN A 552 -7.58 14.49 4.46
CA ASN A 552 -7.57 13.03 4.59
C ASN A 552 -7.17 12.54 6.00
N THR A 553 -7.41 11.26 6.30
CA THR A 553 -6.92 10.65 7.55
C THR A 553 -5.41 10.43 7.55
N ILE A 554 -4.80 10.26 8.73
CA ILE A 554 -3.37 9.96 8.91
C ILE A 554 -2.94 8.75 8.06
N ASP A 555 -3.68 7.64 8.16
CA ASP A 555 -3.38 6.38 7.46
C ASP A 555 -3.39 6.56 5.94
N SER A 556 -4.31 7.38 5.42
CA SER A 556 -4.45 7.64 3.97
C SER A 556 -3.34 8.57 3.45
N PHE A 557 -2.70 9.33 4.34
CA PHE A 557 -1.64 10.27 4.01
C PHE A 557 -0.22 9.67 4.11
N GLN A 558 -0.13 8.37 4.39
CA GLN A 558 1.14 7.70 4.53
C GLN A 558 1.98 7.75 3.24
N GLY A 559 3.28 8.00 3.40
CA GLY A 559 4.21 8.14 2.27
C GLY A 559 4.09 9.44 1.47
N GLN A 560 3.07 10.26 1.75
CA GLN A 560 2.94 11.60 1.16
C GLN A 560 3.69 12.64 2.00
N GLU A 561 3.84 13.84 1.44
CA GLU A 561 4.37 15.04 2.09
C GLU A 561 3.72 16.29 1.50
N ARG A 562 3.68 17.37 2.27
CA ARG A 562 3.17 18.68 1.86
C ARG A 562 4.03 19.78 2.45
N ASP A 563 3.99 20.95 1.82
CA ASP A 563 4.70 22.11 2.34
C ASP A 563 4.13 22.56 3.69
N ILE A 564 2.79 22.50 3.80
CA ILE A 564 2.03 22.87 5.00
C ILE A 564 1.16 21.69 5.43
N VAL A 565 1.17 21.37 6.73
CA VAL A 565 0.27 20.36 7.32
C VAL A 565 -0.45 20.95 8.52
N TYR A 566 -1.77 20.81 8.52
CA TYR A 566 -2.65 21.09 9.64
C TYR A 566 -3.14 19.76 10.24
N ASN A 567 -2.98 19.59 11.54
CA ASN A 567 -3.48 18.44 12.28
C ASN A 567 -4.63 18.87 13.21
N SER A 568 -5.82 18.34 12.97
CA SER A 568 -6.99 18.46 13.87
C SER A 568 -7.00 17.27 14.84
N MET A 569 -6.82 17.55 16.13
CA MET A 569 -6.71 16.55 17.19
C MET A 569 -8.07 16.09 17.71
N VAL A 570 -9.14 16.89 17.56
CA VAL A 570 -10.55 16.58 17.86
C VAL A 570 -10.88 16.44 19.34
N ARG A 571 -10.09 15.66 20.09
CA ARG A 571 -10.37 15.26 21.47
C ARG A 571 -10.31 16.46 22.41
N SER A 572 -11.45 16.72 23.05
CA SER A 572 -11.68 17.81 24.00
C SER A 572 -12.79 17.39 24.95
N ASN A 573 -12.44 16.92 26.15
CA ASN A 573 -13.38 16.40 27.15
C ASN A 573 -12.84 16.49 28.58
N THR A 574 -13.73 16.51 29.57
CA THR A 574 -13.38 16.65 30.99
C THR A 574 -12.69 15.42 31.57
N ASP A 575 -12.89 14.24 30.97
CA ASP A 575 -12.35 12.97 31.45
C ASP A 575 -10.88 12.76 31.04
N GLY A 576 -10.37 13.58 30.12
CA GLY A 576 -9.01 13.46 29.60
C GLY A 576 -8.82 12.24 28.68
N GLU A 577 -9.90 11.74 28.09
CA GLU A 577 -9.87 10.58 27.22
C GLU A 577 -9.39 10.97 25.82
N ILE A 578 -8.25 10.43 25.40
CA ILE A 578 -7.66 10.71 24.08
C ILE A 578 -7.94 9.63 23.02
N GLY A 579 -8.48 8.48 23.44
CA GLY A 579 -8.88 7.38 22.55
C GLY A 579 -7.79 6.98 21.55
N PHE A 580 -8.09 7.15 20.26
CA PHE A 580 -7.24 6.75 19.13
C PHE A 580 -5.89 7.46 19.05
N LEU A 581 -5.76 8.62 19.71
CA LEU A 581 -4.52 9.38 19.84
C LEU A 581 -3.49 8.71 20.78
N SER A 582 -3.88 7.66 21.51
CA SER A 582 -2.94 6.89 22.34
C SER A 582 -1.83 6.18 21.55
N ASP A 583 -2.04 5.92 20.25
CA ASP A 583 -1.01 5.40 19.36
C ASP A 583 -0.12 6.54 18.85
N ILE A 584 0.96 6.80 19.59
CA ILE A 584 1.92 7.87 19.29
C ILE A 584 2.63 7.71 17.94
N ARG A 585 2.66 6.50 17.34
CA ARG A 585 3.26 6.28 16.02
C ARG A 585 2.44 6.93 14.91
N ARG A 586 1.11 7.00 15.07
CA ARG A 586 0.23 7.77 14.18
C ARG A 586 0.57 9.25 14.22
N MET A 587 0.81 9.79 15.41
CA MET A 587 1.21 11.19 15.54
C MET A 587 2.60 11.42 14.93
N ASN A 588 3.54 10.50 15.13
CA ASN A 588 4.84 10.57 14.45
C ASN A 588 4.68 10.68 12.93
N VAL A 589 3.79 9.85 12.34
CA VAL A 589 3.48 9.96 10.91
C VAL A 589 2.89 11.31 10.57
N ALA A 590 1.85 11.78 11.28
CA ALA A 590 1.16 13.04 11.01
C ALA A 590 2.12 14.25 11.05
N MET A 591 2.95 14.37 12.08
CA MET A 591 3.91 15.48 12.23
C MET A 591 4.96 15.47 11.11
N THR A 592 5.43 14.28 10.73
CA THR A 592 6.53 14.12 9.76
C THR A 592 6.08 14.22 8.29
N ARG A 593 4.83 14.64 8.03
CA ARG A 593 4.33 14.94 6.68
C ARG A 593 4.65 16.35 6.21
N ALA A 594 4.89 17.28 7.16
CA ALA A 594 5.17 18.68 6.87
C ALA A 594 6.60 18.88 6.36
N ARG A 595 6.79 19.77 5.38
CA ARG A 595 8.13 20.20 4.95
C ARG A 595 8.53 21.51 5.60
N LYS A 596 7.69 22.54 5.47
CA LYS A 596 7.99 23.92 5.89
C LYS A 596 7.22 24.35 7.12
N LYS A 597 5.93 24.01 7.22
CA LYS A 597 5.07 24.41 8.33
C LYS A 597 4.18 23.27 8.83
N LEU A 598 4.19 23.07 10.13
CA LEU A 598 3.28 22.17 10.86
C LEU A 598 2.44 23.00 11.82
N VAL A 599 1.11 22.91 11.70
CA VAL A 599 0.15 23.49 12.64
C VAL A 599 -0.64 22.36 13.27
N VAL A 600 -0.63 22.27 14.59
CA VAL A 600 -1.43 21.29 15.36
C VAL A 600 -2.45 22.06 16.17
N ILE A 601 -3.72 21.70 16.05
CA ILE A 601 -4.83 22.34 16.76
C ILE A 601 -5.47 21.29 17.66
N GLY A 602 -5.59 21.60 18.95
CA GLY A 602 -6.21 20.69 19.91
C GLY A 602 -6.23 21.24 21.32
N ASP A 603 -6.99 20.56 22.19
CA ASP A 603 -7.17 20.95 23.58
C ASP A 603 -6.02 20.42 24.45
N SER A 604 -5.15 21.32 24.91
CA SER A 604 -4.02 20.98 25.78
C SER A 604 -4.45 20.31 27.09
N SER A 605 -5.62 20.67 27.63
CA SER A 605 -6.11 20.14 28.91
C SER A 605 -6.49 18.66 28.82
N THR A 606 -7.04 18.25 27.67
CA THR A 606 -7.36 16.86 27.34
C THR A 606 -6.11 16.09 26.91
N LEU A 607 -5.31 16.65 26.00
CA LEU A 607 -4.17 15.94 25.39
C LEU A 607 -3.02 15.68 26.35
N SER A 608 -2.73 16.61 27.28
CA SER A 608 -1.57 16.54 28.18
C SER A 608 -1.65 15.40 29.22
N LYS A 609 -2.74 14.62 29.25
CA LYS A 609 -2.83 13.40 30.05
C LYS A 609 -1.84 12.32 29.61
N LEU A 610 -1.47 12.30 28.33
CA LEU A 610 -0.40 11.44 27.85
C LEU A 610 0.92 12.23 27.84
N PRO A 611 1.99 11.74 28.49
CA PRO A 611 3.28 12.44 28.55
C PRO A 611 3.81 12.88 27.19
N PHE A 612 3.58 12.06 26.16
CA PHE A 612 3.95 12.38 24.78
C PHE A 612 3.39 13.73 24.29
N TYR A 613 2.11 14.03 24.55
CA TYR A 613 1.51 15.29 24.11
C TYR A 613 1.90 16.45 25.00
N ALA A 614 2.04 16.23 26.31
CA ALA A 614 2.57 17.25 27.22
C ALA A 614 3.97 17.69 26.79
N ASP A 615 4.86 16.74 26.49
CA ASP A 615 6.21 17.01 26.00
C ASP A 615 6.21 17.73 24.64
N PHE A 616 5.25 17.41 23.75
CA PHE A 616 5.11 18.09 22.46
C PHE A 616 4.68 19.55 22.63
N ILE A 617 3.73 19.81 23.52
CA ILE A 617 3.25 21.17 23.82
C ILE A 617 4.38 21.99 24.43
N SER A 618 5.09 21.46 25.43
CA SER A 618 6.26 22.14 26.01
C SER A 618 7.38 22.35 24.99
N TYR A 619 7.56 21.44 24.04
CA TYR A 619 8.50 21.63 22.94
C TYR A 619 8.06 22.77 22.00
N ALA A 620 6.77 22.90 21.70
CA ALA A 620 6.24 24.02 20.93
C ALA A 620 6.40 25.36 21.68
N GLU A 621 6.20 25.38 23.01
CA GLU A 621 6.45 26.56 23.84
C GLU A 621 7.93 27.01 23.80
N GLN A 622 8.87 26.07 23.88
CA GLN A 622 10.30 26.34 23.80
C GLN A 622 10.73 26.95 22.46
N LEU A 623 9.96 26.70 21.40
CA LEU A 623 10.17 27.24 20.06
C LEU A 623 9.34 28.51 19.79
N GLU A 624 8.68 29.08 20.80
CA GLU A 624 7.74 30.21 20.67
C GLU A 624 6.57 29.93 19.70
N GLY A 625 6.29 28.64 19.44
CA GLY A 625 5.26 28.16 18.54
C GLY A 625 3.92 27.85 19.23
N TYR A 626 3.86 27.91 20.55
CA TYR A 626 2.60 27.79 21.28
C TYR A 626 1.76 29.05 21.12
N LYS A 627 0.48 28.88 20.76
CA LYS A 627 -0.50 29.95 20.62
C LYS A 627 -1.82 29.54 21.24
N SER A 628 -2.55 30.50 21.79
CA SER A 628 -3.91 30.30 22.25
C SER A 628 -4.92 30.55 21.12
N ALA A 629 -5.96 29.74 21.00
CA ALA A 629 -7.04 29.98 20.02
C ALA A 629 -7.65 31.38 20.18
N TRP A 630 -7.67 31.92 21.41
CA TRP A 630 -8.14 33.27 21.72
C TRP A 630 -7.35 34.38 20.99
N GLU A 631 -6.09 34.15 20.62
CA GLU A 631 -5.28 35.09 19.84
C GLU A 631 -5.82 35.28 18.41
N PHE A 632 -6.59 34.32 17.90
CA PHE A 632 -7.13 34.31 16.53
C PHE A 632 -8.66 34.43 16.47
N MET A 633 -9.34 34.34 17.62
CA MET A 633 -10.79 34.51 17.72
C MET A 633 -11.21 35.99 17.83
N GLY A 634 -10.25 36.91 18.03
CA GLY A 634 -10.48 38.34 17.99
C GLY A 634 -10.43 38.88 16.56
N ASP A 635 -11.56 38.76 15.86
CA ASP A 635 -12.11 39.66 14.82
C ASP A 635 -13.33 38.97 14.15
#